data_AF-A0A150GZG3-F1
#
_entry.id   AF-A0A150GZG3-F1
#
_cell.length_a   1.000
_cell.length_b   1.000
_cell.length_c   1.000
_cell.angle_alpha   90.00
_cell.angle_beta   90.00
_cell.angle_gamma   90.00
#
_symmetry.space_group_name_H-M   'P 1'
#
loop_
_entity.id
_entity.type
_entity.pdbx_description
1 polymer ?
#
loop_
_entity_poly.entity_id
_entity_poly.type
_entity_poly.pdbx_seq_one_letter_code
_entity_poly.pdbx_strand_id
1 'polypeptide(L)'
;MQLQDDSNPDFVAEVVQLYFEDSVQKIERMGAMLSSPAPDFRELDQLVHQFKGSSASLGASTIAQLCVRMREGCQTHNQQMCAALLGQLRDSYLLLKDRLDTFMSLEQQRKQLMAGLG
;
A
#
# COMPACT_ATOMS: atom_id res chain seq x y z
N MET A 1 6.77 -21.92 4.85
CA MET A 1 7.14 -20.84 5.78
C MET A 1 5.83 -20.26 6.29
N GLN A 2 5.49 -20.50 7.55
CA GLN A 2 4.29 -19.93 8.17
C GLN A 2 4.74 -18.59 8.78
N LEU A 3 4.18 -17.47 8.34
CA LEU A 3 4.61 -16.14 8.80
C LEU A 3 4.10 -15.80 10.20
N GLN A 4 3.13 -16.58 10.71
CA GLN A 4 2.53 -16.42 12.02
C GLN A 4 2.41 -17.81 12.68
N ASP A 5 2.76 -17.89 13.95
CA ASP A 5 2.64 -19.08 14.81
C ASP A 5 2.26 -18.67 16.24
N ASP A 6 2.16 -19.64 17.15
CA ASP A 6 1.77 -19.40 18.55
C ASP A 6 2.76 -18.50 19.32
N SER A 7 3.99 -18.34 18.84
CA SER A 7 5.02 -17.47 19.43
C SER A 7 4.94 -16.02 18.93
N ASN A 8 4.30 -15.77 17.78
CA ASN A 8 4.06 -14.43 17.26
C ASN A 8 2.68 -14.32 16.57
N PRO A 9 1.58 -14.34 17.33
CA PRO A 9 0.22 -14.45 16.80
C PRO A 9 -0.30 -13.18 16.11
N ASP A 10 0.43 -12.07 16.16
CA ASP A 10 -0.02 -10.76 15.65
C ASP A 10 0.88 -10.19 14.55
N PHE A 11 1.95 -10.90 14.16
CA PHE A 11 2.90 -10.47 13.12
C PHE A 11 2.22 -9.97 11.84
N VAL A 12 1.22 -10.70 11.35
CA VAL A 12 0.55 -10.34 10.09
C VAL A 12 -0.26 -9.05 10.25
N ALA A 13 -0.89 -8.85 11.40
CA ALA A 13 -1.62 -7.62 11.71
C ALA A 13 -0.68 -6.43 11.81
N GLU A 14 0.46 -6.59 12.49
CA GLU A 14 1.49 -5.55 12.61
C GLU A 14 2.05 -5.14 11.24
N VAL A 15 2.41 -6.12 10.40
CA VAL A 15 2.93 -5.86 9.04
C VAL A 15 1.91 -5.13 8.18
N VAL A 16 0.63 -5.52 8.25
CA VAL A 16 -0.45 -4.86 7.52
C VAL A 16 -0.65 -3.43 8.01
N GLN A 17 -0.64 -3.19 9.32
CA GLN A 17 -0.78 -1.86 9.90
C GLN A 17 0.38 -0.94 9.47
N LEU A 18 1.62 -1.41 9.61
CA LEU A 18 2.81 -0.67 9.18
C LEU A 18 2.73 -0.30 7.70
N TYR A 19 2.28 -1.24 6.85
CA TYR A 19 2.08 -0.95 5.44
C TYR A 19 1.02 0.14 5.21
N PHE A 20 -0.09 0.14 5.95
CA PHE A 20 -1.11 1.17 5.79
C PHE A 20 -0.63 2.56 6.18
N GLU A 21 0.04 2.68 7.33
CA GLU A 21 0.59 3.95 7.82
C GLU A 21 1.60 4.52 6.81
N ASP A 22 2.49 3.67 6.31
CA ASP A 22 3.49 4.04 5.30
C ASP A 22 2.85 4.43 3.95
N SER A 23 1.82 3.70 3.52
CA SER A 23 1.12 3.93 2.26
C SER A 23 0.42 5.29 2.23
N VAL A 24 -0.28 5.67 3.32
CA VAL A 24 -0.97 6.97 3.40
C VAL A 24 0.02 8.11 3.23
N GLN A 25 1.13 8.09 3.99
CA GLN A 25 2.16 9.12 3.92
C GLN A 25 2.75 9.24 2.51
N LYS A 26 3.02 8.10 1.84
CA LYS A 26 3.54 8.07 0.47
C LYS A 26 2.53 8.64 -0.54
N ILE A 27 1.27 8.23 -0.46
CA ILE A 27 0.19 8.68 -1.36
C ILE A 27 -0.07 10.19 -1.21
N GLU A 28 -0.07 10.70 0.02
CA GLU A 28 -0.24 12.12 0.31
C GLU A 28 0.94 12.94 -0.22
N ARG A 29 2.18 12.49 0.03
CA ARG A 29 3.38 13.16 -0.48
C ARG A 29 3.41 13.18 -2.02
N MET A 30 3.09 12.07 -2.68
CA MET A 30 2.95 12.05 -4.15
C MET A 30 1.88 13.05 -4.63
N GLY A 31 0.76 13.14 -3.92
CA GLY A 31 -0.30 14.11 -4.21
C GLY A 31 0.15 15.56 -4.08
N ALA A 32 0.88 15.87 -3.01
CA ALA A 32 1.43 17.21 -2.79
C ALA A 32 2.42 17.58 -3.89
N MET A 33 3.33 16.67 -4.27
CA MET A 33 4.29 16.89 -5.35
C MET A 33 3.58 17.17 -6.68
N LEU A 34 2.60 16.35 -7.04
CA LEU A 34 1.86 16.48 -8.31
C LEU A 34 0.87 17.65 -8.34
N SER A 35 0.64 18.33 -7.21
CA SER A 35 -0.11 19.58 -7.16
C SER A 35 0.75 20.80 -7.51
N SER A 36 2.08 20.66 -7.50
CA SER A 36 3.01 21.69 -7.97
C SER A 36 2.89 21.88 -9.49
N PRO A 37 2.99 23.10 -10.04
CA PRO A 37 3.04 23.33 -11.48
C PRO A 37 4.32 22.77 -12.14
N ALA A 38 5.36 22.49 -11.35
CA ALA A 38 6.60 21.87 -11.81
C ALA A 38 7.08 20.88 -10.73
N PRO A 39 6.57 19.63 -10.73
CA PRO A 39 6.99 18.61 -9.77
C PRO A 39 8.44 18.16 -10.03
N ASP A 40 9.18 17.86 -8.96
CA ASP A 40 10.46 17.15 -9.06
C ASP A 40 10.18 15.68 -9.41
N PHE A 41 10.29 15.33 -10.69
CA PHE A 41 10.05 13.97 -11.17
C PHE A 41 11.10 12.95 -10.70
N ARG A 42 12.31 13.39 -10.34
CA ARG A 42 13.33 12.48 -9.81
C ARG A 42 12.96 12.07 -8.39
N GLU A 43 12.58 13.02 -7.54
CA GLU A 43 12.09 12.73 -6.19
C GLU A 43 10.80 11.89 -6.25
N LEU A 44 9.91 12.19 -7.20
CA LEU A 44 8.67 11.43 -7.39
C LEU A 44 8.96 9.98 -7.78
N ASP A 45 9.87 9.74 -8.73
CA ASP A 45 10.26 8.37 -9.14
C ASP A 45 10.83 7.57 -7.97
N GLN A 46 11.66 8.20 -7.12
CA GLN A 46 12.23 7.55 -5.93
C GLN A 46 11.14 7.15 -4.94
N LEU A 47 10.17 8.03 -4.70
CA LEU A 47 9.05 7.76 -3.80
C LEU A 47 8.15 6.63 -4.35
N VAL A 48 7.84 6.66 -5.65
CA VAL A 48 7.06 5.62 -6.33
C VAL A 48 7.82 4.28 -6.33
N HIS A 49 9.15 4.30 -6.51
CA HIS A 49 9.98 3.10 -6.45
C HIS A 49 9.95 2.44 -5.06
N GLN A 50 10.05 3.24 -3.99
CA GLN A 50 9.90 2.74 -2.62
C GLN A 50 8.51 2.14 -2.41
N PHE A 51 7.46 2.82 -2.87
CA PHE A 51 6.09 2.34 -2.72
C PHE A 51 5.83 1.04 -3.50
N LYS A 52 6.43 0.89 -4.69
CA LYS A 52 6.44 -0.37 -5.45
C LYS A 52 7.04 -1.50 -4.61
N GLY A 53 8.20 -1.25 -3.99
CA GLY A 53 8.92 -2.23 -3.17
C GLY A 53 8.07 -2.74 -2.01
N SER A 54 7.56 -1.83 -1.17
CA SER A 54 6.72 -2.24 -0.03
C SER A 54 5.43 -2.94 -0.48
N SER A 55 4.80 -2.48 -1.56
CA SER A 55 3.59 -3.11 -2.10
C SER A 55 3.85 -4.52 -2.63
N ALA A 56 4.98 -4.74 -3.32
CA ALA A 56 5.36 -6.05 -3.80
C ALA A 56 5.65 -7.01 -2.63
N SER A 57 6.35 -6.54 -1.59
CA SER A 57 6.66 -7.33 -0.39
C SER A 57 5.41 -7.76 0.39
N LEU A 58 4.38 -6.91 0.47
CA LEU A 58 3.10 -7.29 1.09
C LEU A 58 2.26 -8.23 0.20
N GLY A 59 2.49 -8.21 -1.12
CA GLY A 59 1.66 -8.93 -2.10
C GLY A 59 0.53 -8.07 -2.71
N ALA A 60 0.55 -6.75 -2.50
CA ALA A 60 -0.35 -5.78 -3.13
C ALA A 60 -0.01 -5.57 -4.61
N SER A 61 -0.22 -6.60 -5.43
CA SER A 61 0.26 -6.69 -6.81
C SER A 61 -0.29 -5.61 -7.75
N THR A 62 -1.57 -5.22 -7.61
CA THR A 62 -2.18 -4.15 -8.40
C THR A 62 -1.51 -2.80 -8.14
N ILE A 63 -1.27 -2.47 -6.87
CA ILE A 63 -0.58 -1.23 -6.47
C ILE A 63 0.86 -1.24 -7.00
N ALA A 64 1.58 -2.36 -6.86
CA ALA A 64 2.93 -2.50 -7.39
C ALA A 64 3.00 -2.29 -8.92
N GLN A 65 2.03 -2.80 -9.68
CA GLN A 65 1.95 -2.60 -11.13
C GLN A 65 1.62 -1.16 -11.52
N LEU A 66 0.72 -0.51 -10.77
CA LEU A 66 0.44 0.92 -10.95
C LEU A 66 1.68 1.77 -10.71
N CYS A 67 2.47 1.45 -9.67
CA CYS A 67 3.74 2.12 -9.45
C CYS A 67 4.70 1.95 -10.63
N VAL A 68 4.80 0.77 -11.25
CA VAL A 68 5.63 0.57 -12.46
C VAL A 68 5.23 1.54 -13.58
N ARG A 69 3.93 1.64 -13.88
CA ARG A 69 3.43 2.59 -14.89
C ARG A 69 3.67 4.05 -14.49
N MET A 70 3.55 4.38 -13.20
CA MET A 70 3.76 5.74 -12.72
C MET A 70 5.23 6.15 -12.85
N ARG A 71 6.17 5.22 -12.73
CA ARG A 71 7.60 5.48 -13.00
C ARG A 71 7.87 5.82 -14.47
N GLU A 72 7.16 5.21 -15.41
CA GLU A 72 7.21 5.60 -16.84
C GLU A 72 6.72 7.05 -17.02
N GLY A 73 5.65 7.43 -16.31
CA GLY A 73 5.19 8.82 -16.24
C GLY A 73 6.24 9.77 -15.66
N CYS A 74 6.97 9.34 -14.62
CA CYS A 74 8.06 10.12 -14.05
C CYS A 74 9.22 10.29 -15.03
N GLN A 75 9.62 9.23 -15.75
CA GLN A 75 10.70 9.25 -16.74
C GLN A 75 10.36 10.14 -17.95
N THR A 76 9.08 10.19 -18.33
CA THR A 76 8.59 11.02 -19.44
C THR A 76 8.15 12.42 -19.00
N HIS A 77 8.30 12.76 -17.72
CA HIS A 77 7.88 14.02 -17.12
C HIS A 77 6.40 14.35 -17.38
N ASN A 78 5.55 13.31 -17.46
CA ASN A 78 4.13 13.46 -17.75
C ASN A 78 3.32 13.59 -16.45
N GLN A 79 3.17 14.82 -15.97
CA GLN A 79 2.45 15.13 -14.74
C GLN A 79 0.99 14.65 -14.76
N GLN A 80 0.30 14.82 -15.89
CA GLN A 80 -1.10 14.43 -16.03
C GLN A 80 -1.27 12.90 -15.91
N MET A 81 -0.39 12.13 -16.54
CA MET A 81 -0.36 10.67 -16.42
C MET A 81 -0.08 10.25 -14.98
N CYS A 82 0.92 10.84 -14.33
CA CYS A 82 1.23 10.56 -12.93
C CYS A 82 0.04 10.88 -12.00
N ALA A 83 -0.66 11.99 -12.21
CA ALA A 83 -1.84 12.35 -11.42
C ALA A 83 -3.00 11.36 -11.62
N ALA A 84 -3.25 10.92 -12.85
CA ALA A 84 -4.27 9.91 -13.14
C ALA A 84 -3.93 8.55 -12.51
N LEU A 85 -2.66 8.15 -12.54
CA LEU A 85 -2.19 6.91 -11.90
C LEU A 85 -2.22 7.00 -10.37
N LEU A 86 -1.95 8.17 -9.80
CA LEU A 86 -2.11 8.40 -8.36
C LEU A 86 -3.57 8.25 -7.91
N GLY A 87 -4.54 8.68 -8.73
CA GLY A 87 -5.95 8.40 -8.50
C GLY A 87 -6.24 6.90 -8.41
N GLN A 88 -5.78 6.13 -9.40
CA GLN A 88 -5.94 4.67 -9.41
C GLN A 88 -5.23 3.99 -8.23
N LEU A 89 -4.06 4.50 -7.81
CA LEU A 89 -3.34 4.02 -6.63
C LEU A 89 -4.16 4.23 -5.35
N ARG A 90 -4.79 5.39 -5.18
CA ARG A 90 -5.68 5.68 -4.04
C ARG A 90 -6.86 4.72 -3.98
N ASP A 91 -7.55 4.52 -5.10
CA ASP A 91 -8.70 3.62 -5.17
C ASP A 91 -8.29 2.17 -4.85
N SER A 92 -7.16 1.73 -5.42
CA SER A 92 -6.62 0.38 -5.17
C SER A 92 -6.18 0.20 -3.72
N TYR A 93 -5.60 1.23 -3.11
CA TYR A 93 -5.22 1.24 -1.70
C TYR A 93 -6.44 1.14 -0.78
N LEU A 94 -7.47 1.96 -1.02
CA LEU A 94 -8.71 1.94 -0.21
C LEU A 94 -9.40 0.57 -0.28
N LEU A 95 -9.49 -0.01 -1.48
CA LEU A 95 -10.04 -1.35 -1.66
C LEU A 95 -9.21 -2.43 -0.94
N LEU A 96 -7.88 -2.36 -1.02
CA LEU A 96 -7.00 -3.29 -0.30
C LEU A 96 -7.17 -3.16 1.21
N LYS A 97 -7.24 -1.92 1.71
CA LYS A 97 -7.42 -1.62 3.12
C LYS A 97 -8.73 -2.22 3.65
N ASP A 98 -9.84 -1.96 2.99
CA ASP A 98 -11.16 -2.48 3.35
C ASP A 98 -11.18 -4.02 3.42
N ARG A 99 -10.58 -4.69 2.44
CA ARG A 99 -10.49 -6.16 2.40
C ARG A 99 -9.65 -6.72 3.54
N LEU A 100 -8.52 -6.11 3.83
CA LEU A 100 -7.62 -6.55 4.89
C LEU A 100 -8.19 -6.24 6.28
N ASP A 101 -8.84 -5.09 6.49
CA ASP A 101 -9.55 -4.79 7.74
C ASP A 101 -10.66 -5.83 8.00
N THR A 102 -11.41 -6.20 6.95
CA THR A 102 -12.41 -7.26 7.02
C THR A 102 -11.78 -8.61 7.38
N PHE A 103 -10.68 -8.97 6.71
CA PHE A 103 -9.96 -10.21 6.99
C PHE A 103 -9.46 -10.28 8.45
N MET A 104 -8.85 -9.20 8.95
CA MET A 104 -8.35 -9.13 10.32
C MET A 104 -9.48 -9.25 11.34
N SER A 105 -10.61 -8.59 11.08
CA SER A 105 -11.80 -8.69 11.93
C SER A 105 -12.34 -10.12 12.02
N LEU A 106 -12.40 -10.83 10.88
CA LEU A 106 -12.81 -12.23 10.82
C LEU A 106 -11.83 -13.16 11.55
N GLU A 107 -10.52 -12.95 11.37
CA GLU A 107 -9.50 -13.73 12.08
C GLU A 107 -9.59 -13.53 13.60
N GLN A 108 -9.84 -12.30 14.06
CA GLN A 108 -10.03 -12.02 15.48
C GLN A 108 -11.30 -12.70 16.03
N GLN A 109 -12.42 -12.65 15.30
CA GLN A 109 -13.64 -13.36 15.68
C GLN A 109 -13.42 -14.88 15.74
N ARG A 110 -12.70 -15.45 14.77
CA ARG A 110 -12.34 -16.88 14.77
C ARG A 110 -11.51 -17.24 16.00
N LYS A 111 -10.50 -16.44 16.34
CA LYS A 111 -9.68 -16.63 17.56
C LYS A 111 -10.54 -16.60 18.83
N GLN A 112 -11.47 -15.64 18.96
CA GLN A 112 -12.37 -15.52 20.11
C GLN A 112 -13.32 -16.72 20.25
N LEU A 113 -13.92 -17.17 19.14
CA LEU A 113 -14.79 -18.35 19.14
C LEU A 113 -14.05 -19.62 19.56
N MET A 114 -12.81 -19.80 19.09
CA MET A 114 -11.97 -20.95 19.49
C MET A 114 -11.59 -20.90 20.97
N ALA A 115 -11.32 -19.71 21.52
CA ALA A 115 -11.00 -19.54 22.93
C ALA A 115 -12.19 -19.76 23.88
N GLY A 116 -13.43 -19.52 23.42
CA GLY A 116 -14.65 -19.74 24.20
C GLY A 116 -15.18 -21.18 24.20
N LEU A 117 -14.58 -22.08 23.41
CA LEU A 117 -14.96 -23.50 23.28
C LEU A 117 -14.05 -24.45 24.07
N GLY A 118 -13.02 -23.94 24.75
CA GLY A 118 -12.13 -24.69 25.64
C GLY A 118 -12.34 -24.30 27.10
#